data_AF-A0A7J6WGE4-F1
#
_entry.id   AF-A0A7J6WGE4-F1
#
_cell.length_a   1.000
_cell.length_b   1.000
_cell.length_c   1.000
_cell.angle_alpha   90.00
_cell.angle_beta   90.00
_cell.angle_gamma   90.00
#
_symmetry.space_group_name_H-M   'P 1'
#
loop_
_entity.id
_entity.type
_entity.pdbx_description
1 polymer ?
#
loop_
_entity_poly.entity_id
_entity_poly.type
_entity_poly.pdbx_seq_one_letter_code
_entity_poly.pdbx_strand_id
1 'polypeptide(L)' 'MGFAQLVIGPAGSGKSTYCSSLYQHCETVGRTIHIVNLDPAAENFDYPVAMDIRELISLDDVMEELSLGPNGGL' A
#
# COMPACT_ATOMS: atom_id res chain seq x y z
N MET A 1 -7.68 -16.63 -16.03
CA MET A 1 -7.18 -16.96 -14.67
C MET A 1 -6.41 -15.75 -14.17
N GLY A 2 -6.83 -15.14 -13.07
CA GLY A 2 -6.13 -13.99 -12.50
C GLY A 2 -4.92 -14.44 -11.68
N PHE A 3 -3.89 -13.60 -11.63
CA PHE A 3 -2.75 -13.79 -10.73
C PHE A 3 -2.76 -12.67 -9.70
N ALA A 4 -2.33 -12.99 -8.48
CA ALA A 4 -2.12 -12.02 -7.42
C ALA A 4 -0.72 -12.21 -6.84
N GLN A 5 -0.06 -11.11 -6.50
CA GLN A 5 1.23 -11.10 -5.83
C GLN A 5 1.09 -10.33 -4.53
N LEU A 6 1.49 -10.96 -3.44
CA LEU A 6 1.58 -10.29 -2.15
C LEU A 6 3.03 -9.84 -1.93
N VAL A 7 3.22 -8.52 -1.75
CA VAL A 7 4.55 -7.92 -1.53
C VAL A 7 4.72 -7.70 -0.03
N ILE A 8 5.59 -8.49 0.61
CA ILE A 8 5.87 -8.44 2.05
C ILE A 8 7.36 -8.24 2.33
N GLY A 9 7.66 -7.59 3.45
CA GLY A 9 9.02 -7.30 3.88
C GLY A 9 9.06 -6.27 5.00
N PRO A 10 10.19 -6.19 5.74
CA PRO A 10 10.33 -5.25 6.87
C PRO A 10 10.20 -3.78 6.41
N ALA A 11 10.04 -2.87 7.36
CA ALA A 11 10.10 -1.42 7.09
C ALA A 11 11.42 -1.07 6.40
N GLY A 12 11.36 -0.20 5.39
CA GLY A 12 12.55 0.19 4.60
C GLY A 12 13.06 -0.84 3.59
N SER A 13 12.42 -2.02 3.43
CA SER A 13 12.86 -3.05 2.46
C SER A 13 12.56 -2.73 1.00
N GLY A 14 11.98 -1.56 0.69
CA GLY A 14 11.69 -1.11 -0.68
C GLY A 14 10.39 -1.62 -1.29
N LYS A 15 9.40 -2.06 -0.49
CA LYS A 15 8.09 -2.58 -0.98
C LYS A 15 7.39 -1.60 -1.94
N SER A 16 7.26 -0.33 -1.55
CA SER A 16 6.60 0.69 -2.38
C SER A 16 7.38 0.98 -3.67
N THR A 17 8.72 0.99 -3.59
CA THR A 17 9.61 1.16 -4.75
C THR A 17 9.47 -0.01 -5.72
N TYR A 18 9.35 -1.24 -5.22
CA TYR A 18 9.09 -2.42 -6.02
C TYR A 18 7.75 -2.32 -6.76
N CYS A 19 6.66 -1.95 -6.08
CA CYS A 19 5.36 -1.76 -6.70
C CYS A 19 5.38 -0.68 -7.79
N SER A 20 6.08 0.44 -7.57
CA SER A 20 6.26 1.49 -8.58
C SER A 20 6.97 0.98 -9.84
N SER A 21 8.07 0.25 -9.66
CA SER A 21 8.86 -0.31 -10.77
C SER A 21 8.07 -1.37 -11.54
N LEU A 22 7.31 -2.22 -10.82
CA LEU A 22 6.45 -3.23 -11.42
C LEU A 22 5.32 -2.60 -12.24
N TYR A 23 4.69 -1.55 -11.72
CA TYR A 23 3.67 -0.77 -12.43
C TYR A 23 4.21 -0.22 -13.74
N GLN A 24 5.33 0.49 -13.69
CA GLN A 24 5.96 1.08 -14.89
C GLN A 24 6.37 0.01 -15.91
N HIS A 25 6.89 -1.13 -15.44
CA HIS A 25 7.23 -2.25 -16.31
C HIS A 25 5.99 -2.83 -17.01
N CYS A 26 4.92 -3.06 -16.25
CA CYS A 26 3.65 -3.59 -16.76
C CYS A 26 3.00 -2.64 -17.78
N GLU A 27 2.96 -1.34 -17.51
CA GLU A 27 2.53 -0.31 -18.46
C GLU A 27 3.36 -0.36 -19.76
N THR A 28 4.69 -0.44 -19.63
CA THR A 28 5.61 -0.49 -20.79
C THR A 28 5.37 -1.70 -21.68
N VAL A 29 5.04 -2.86 -21.11
CA VAL A 29 4.75 -4.09 -21.88
C VAL A 29 3.27 -4.24 -22.26
N GLY A 30 2.44 -3.23 -22.00
CA GLY A 30 1.00 -3.24 -22.32
C GLY A 30 0.19 -4.22 -21.47
N ARG A 31 0.63 -4.50 -20.24
CA ARG A 31 -0.09 -5.33 -19.27
C ARG A 31 -0.75 -4.48 -18.20
N THR A 32 -2.07 -4.55 -18.12
CA THR A 32 -2.82 -3.94 -17.02
C THR A 32 -2.58 -4.68 -15.72
N ILE A 33 -2.26 -3.92 -14.67
CA ILE A 33 -2.23 -4.40 -13.28
C ILE A 33 -3.01 -3.44 -12.38
N HIS A 34 -3.51 -3.94 -11.27
CA HIS A 34 -4.15 -3.15 -10.24
C HIS A 34 -3.37 -3.29 -8.94
N ILE A 35 -2.95 -2.17 -8.36
CA ILE A 35 -2.24 -2.15 -7.08
C ILE A 35 -3.23 -1.89 -5.97
N VAL A 36 -3.15 -2.66 -4.90
CA VAL A 36 -3.96 -2.51 -3.70
C VAL A 36 -3.03 -2.18 -2.54
N ASN A 37 -3.26 -1.06 -1.86
CA ASN A 37 -2.55 -0.72 -0.64
C ASN A 37 -3.27 -1.34 0.57
N LEU A 38 -2.52 -2.10 1.36
CA LEU A 38 -2.97 -2.71 2.61
C LEU A 38 -2.17 -2.19 3.83
N ASP A 39 -1.29 -1.22 3.64
CA ASP A 39 -0.48 -0.61 4.70
C ASP A 39 -1.13 0.72 5.13
N PRO A 40 -1.74 0.81 6.33
CA PRO A 40 -2.38 2.03 6.80
C PRO A 40 -1.38 3.15 7.08
N ALA A 41 -0.10 2.81 7.30
CA ALA A 41 0.98 3.77 7.56
C ALA A 41 1.73 4.21 6.28
N ALA A 42 1.27 3.79 5.10
CA ALA A 42 1.86 4.26 3.85
C ALA A 42 1.64 5.77 3.66
N GLU A 43 2.69 6.50 3.30
CA GLU A 43 2.61 7.97 3.15
C GLU A 43 2.21 8.38 1.73
N ASN A 44 3.04 8.05 0.72
CA ASN A 44 2.88 8.54 -0.66
C ASN A 44 3.10 7.41 -1.69
N PHE A 45 2.38 7.51 -2.82
CA PHE A 45 2.49 6.60 -3.95
C PHE A 45 2.74 7.37 -5.25
N ASP A 46 3.76 6.95 -6.02
CA ASP A 46 4.07 7.51 -7.35
C ASP A 46 3.35 6.76 -8.49
N TYR A 47 2.30 6.00 -8.17
CA TYR A 47 1.55 5.15 -9.10
C TYR A 47 0.08 5.05 -8.69
N PRO A 48 -0.83 4.74 -9.62
CA PRO A 48 -2.25 4.55 -9.30
C PRO A 48 -2.46 3.35 -8.36
N VAL A 49 -3.17 3.61 -7.26
CA VAL A 49 -3.65 2.59 -6.33
C VAL A 49 -5.15 2.42 -6.57
N ALA A 50 -5.56 1.19 -6.86
CA ALA A 50 -6.95 0.85 -7.20
C ALA A 50 -7.85 0.71 -5.96
N MET A 51 -7.28 0.31 -4.82
CA MET A 51 -7.95 0.23 -3.53
C MET A 51 -6.93 0.54 -2.43
N ASP A 52 -7.32 1.38 -1.48
CA ASP A 52 -6.46 1.81 -0.37
C ASP A 52 -7.17 1.60 0.96
N ILE A 53 -6.57 0.81 1.85
CA ILE A 53 -7.13 0.55 3.18
C ILE A 53 -7.33 1.83 4.00
N ARG A 54 -6.54 2.89 3.72
CA ARG A 54 -6.66 4.20 4.38
C ARG A 54 -8.00 4.88 4.13
N GLU A 55 -8.72 4.52 3.05
CA GLU A 55 -10.09 5.01 2.78
C GLU A 55 -11.15 4.34 3.66
N LEU A 56 -10.84 3.17 4.23
CA LEU A 56 -11.74 2.42 5.10
C LEU A 56 -11.40 2.62 6.58
N ILE A 57 -10.11 2.69 6.90
CA ILE A 57 -9.57 2.78 8.24
C ILE A 57 -8.28 3.61 8.14
N SER A 58 -8.33 4.87 8.58
CA SER A 58 -7.11 5.66 8.75
C SER A 58 -6.48 5.35 10.11
N LEU A 59 -5.15 5.47 10.20
CA LEU A 59 -4.43 5.26 11.46
C LEU A 59 -4.89 6.24 12.54
N ASP A 60 -5.18 7.47 12.12
CA ASP A 60 -5.63 8.56 13.00
C ASP A 60 -7.00 8.24 13.62
N ASP A 61 -7.95 7.74 12.81
CA ASP A 61 -9.29 7.36 13.29
C ASP A 61 -9.22 6.25 14.35
N VAL A 62 -8.35 5.25 14.15
CA VAL A 62 -8.17 4.14 15.10
C VAL A 62 -7.49 4.61 16.38
N MET A 63 -6.48 5.48 16.27
CA MET A 63 -5.79 6.02 17.43
C MET A 63 -6.72 6.88 18.30
N GLU A 64 -7.60 7.67 17.69
CA GLU A 64 -8.61 8.47 18.38
C GLU A 64 -9.71 7.60 19.01
N GLU A 65 -10.30 6.68 18.24
CA GLU A 65 -11.44 5.86 18.70
C GLU A 65 -11.05 4.84 19.79
N LEU A 66 -9.83 4.32 19.74
CA LEU A 66 -9.32 3.35 20.72
C LEU A 66 -8.46 3.96 21.83
N SER A 67 -8.29 5.29 21.86
CA SER A 67 -7.41 6.01 22.81
C SER A 67 -5.99 5.45 22.86
N LEU A 68 -5.48 5.04 21.69
CA LEU A 68 -4.15 4.47 21.57
C LEU A 68 -3.14 5.61 21.42
N GLY A 69 -2.07 5.56 22.21
CA GLY A 69 -0.93 6.47 22.04
C GLY A 69 -0.21 6.23 20.70
N PRO A 70 0.81 7.04 20.34
CA PRO A 70 1.52 6.95 19.05
C PRO A 70 2.12 5.57 18.74
N ASN A 71 2.25 4.69 19.72
CA ASN A 71 2.72 3.32 19.55
C ASN A 71 1.61 2.32 19.17
N GLY A 72 0.32 2.68 19.25
CA GLY A 72 -0.78 1.80 18.85
C GLY A 72 -1.13 1.89 17.36
N GLY A 73 -0.52 2.84 16.64
CA GLY A 73 -0.53 2.93 15.19
C GLY A 73 0.77 2.44 14.51
N LEU A 74 1.66 1.79 15.27
CA LEU A 74 2.91 1.19 14.77
C LEU A 74 2.80 -0.34 14.66
#